data_AF-A0A5M9J8T7-F1
#
_entry.id   AF-A0A5M9J8T7-F1
#
_cell.length_a   1.000
_cell.length_b   1.000
_cell.length_c   1.000
_cell.angle_alpha   90.00
_cell.angle_beta   90.00
_cell.angle_gamma   90.00
#
_symmetry.space_group_name_H-M   'P 1'
#
loop_
_entity.id
_entity.type
_entity.pdbx_description
1 polymer ?
#
loop_
_entity_poly.entity_id
_entity_poly.type
_entity_poly.pdbx_seq_one_letter_code
_entity_poly.pdbx_strand_id
1 'polypeptide(L)'
;MRKNKILCKSLKAVETLGAVSVICSDKTGTLTKNKMFVTECSMGTHTMTPQTARDEMMSSGRGKTAISQMRAIAGLCNPGEFDASSVHLPLPERKINGDATDQAVLRFSESLGPVSALRNAWRKTFELAFNSKNKYMLRTLALTEPSGLTYALPEAEAASFGSDDTLLTIKGAPDILITRCSRYTTIDGDSKELDDETLGEIDEIKNGWAREGRRVILLARKTIRKDELRTAPESSHHETEISPHARSGLTLVALLGIVDPPRDGIPSVVSTLRRAGIRIFMVTGDLALTAQAIATECGIITNPPDMVKDVSSLSRHKPHPDSGPPSENDNKEMPPAPRATSIVLSGPEMILLNDTQWAQLCRHEEIVFARTTPEQKLRIVREFQTRHEIVAMTGDGVNDAPSLKAADIGIALGSGSDIAIEAADMVLLESFGAVVADESSLTT
;
A
#
# COMPACT_ATOMS: atom_id res chain seq x y z
N MET A 1 -4.70 4.00 -32.88
CA MET A 1 -3.58 3.34 -32.14
C MET A 1 -2.28 4.13 -32.18
N ARG A 2 -1.48 4.14 -33.28
CA ARG A 2 -0.17 4.83 -33.28
C ARG A 2 -0.21 6.33 -32.94
N LYS A 3 -1.19 7.06 -33.48
CA LYS A 3 -1.42 8.50 -33.16
C LYS A 3 -1.69 8.73 -31.66
N ASN A 4 -2.30 7.74 -31.00
CA ASN A 4 -2.63 7.75 -29.57
C ASN A 4 -1.55 7.07 -28.72
N LYS A 5 -0.34 6.90 -29.26
CA LYS A 5 0.84 6.33 -28.57
C LYS A 5 0.59 4.92 -28.00
N ILE A 6 -0.13 4.10 -28.77
CA ILE A 6 -0.36 2.67 -28.49
C ILE A 6 0.44 1.86 -29.51
N LEU A 7 1.28 0.95 -29.00
CA LEU A 7 2.04 0.00 -29.80
C LEU A 7 1.34 -1.37 -29.75
N CYS A 8 0.86 -1.83 -30.90
CA CYS A 8 0.30 -3.18 -31.03
C CYS A 8 1.37 -4.10 -31.63
N LYS A 9 1.61 -5.26 -31.03
CA LYS A 9 2.55 -6.26 -31.57
C LYS A 9 1.93 -7.12 -32.68
N SER A 10 0.61 -7.22 -32.72
CA SER A 10 -0.12 -7.92 -33.77
C SER A 10 -1.37 -7.15 -34.18
N LEU A 11 -1.82 -7.35 -35.43
CA LEU A 11 -3.08 -6.76 -35.91
C LEU A 11 -4.30 -7.41 -35.26
N LYS A 12 -4.22 -8.71 -34.94
CA LYS A 12 -5.27 -9.45 -34.23
C LYS A 12 -5.60 -8.83 -32.87
N ALA A 13 -4.61 -8.23 -32.20
CA ALA A 13 -4.84 -7.54 -30.93
C ALA A 13 -5.83 -6.37 -31.06
N VAL A 14 -5.86 -5.68 -32.21
CA VAL A 14 -6.80 -4.56 -32.42
C VAL A 14 -8.24 -5.05 -32.49
N GLU A 15 -8.48 -6.14 -33.23
CA GLU A 15 -9.81 -6.76 -33.33
C GLU A 15 -10.24 -7.34 -31.98
N THR A 16 -9.33 -8.02 -31.29
CA THR A 16 -9.62 -8.65 -29.99
C THR A 16 -10.00 -7.61 -28.95
N LEU A 17 -9.32 -6.45 -28.91
CA LEU A 17 -9.65 -5.35 -28.00
C LEU A 17 -11.10 -4.88 -28.15
N GLY A 18 -11.63 -4.85 -29.38
CA GLY A 18 -13.03 -4.47 -29.64
C GLY A 18 -14.06 -5.49 -29.18
N ALA A 19 -13.65 -6.72 -28.88
CA ALA A 19 -14.51 -7.81 -28.41
C ALA A 19 -14.38 -8.07 -26.89
N VAL A 20 -13.52 -7.32 -26.19
CA VAL A 20 -13.29 -7.50 -24.74
C VAL A 20 -14.57 -7.25 -23.96
N SER A 21 -14.93 -8.19 -23.09
CA SER A 21 -16.07 -8.08 -22.17
C SER A 21 -15.63 -7.90 -20.71
N VAL A 22 -14.41 -8.35 -20.37
CA VAL A 22 -13.82 -8.25 -19.04
C VAL A 22 -12.40 -7.72 -19.10
N ILE A 23 -12.09 -6.71 -18.29
CA ILE A 23 -10.73 -6.22 -18.05
C ILE A 23 -10.32 -6.57 -16.62
N CYS A 24 -9.30 -7.39 -16.47
CA CYS A 24 -8.61 -7.59 -15.21
C CYS A 24 -7.41 -6.64 -15.15
N SER A 25 -7.39 -5.72 -14.19
CA SER A 25 -6.31 -4.75 -14.06
C SER A 25 -5.52 -4.98 -12.77
N ASP A 26 -4.19 -5.02 -12.87
CA ASP A 26 -3.35 -4.79 -11.71
C ASP A 26 -3.59 -3.39 -11.15
N LYS A 27 -3.33 -3.22 -9.86
CA LYS A 27 -3.50 -1.94 -9.17
C LYS A 27 -2.22 -1.09 -9.24
N THR A 28 -1.10 -1.62 -8.77
CA THR A 28 0.11 -0.84 -8.51
C THR A 28 0.77 -0.51 -9.82
N GLY A 29 1.01 0.78 -10.10
CA GLY A 29 1.65 1.21 -11.34
C GLY A 29 0.80 1.07 -12.60
N THR A 30 -0.27 0.28 -12.57
CA THR A 30 -1.28 0.23 -13.62
C THR A 30 -2.41 1.25 -13.39
N LEU A 31 -3.26 1.01 -12.39
CA LEU A 31 -4.32 1.97 -12.00
C LEU A 31 -3.75 3.13 -11.19
N THR A 32 -2.69 2.90 -10.42
CA THR A 32 -2.05 3.92 -9.58
C THR A 32 -0.78 4.47 -10.19
N LYS A 33 -0.29 5.59 -9.66
CA LYS A 33 0.91 6.28 -10.17
C LYS A 33 2.21 5.53 -9.83
N ASN A 34 2.16 4.51 -8.97
CA ASN A 34 3.33 3.89 -8.33
C ASN A 34 4.26 4.95 -7.71
N LYS A 35 3.63 5.93 -7.06
CA LYS A 35 4.31 7.05 -6.41
C LYS A 35 3.69 7.24 -5.03
N MET A 36 4.24 6.49 -4.09
CA MET A 36 3.82 6.54 -2.70
C MET A 36 4.16 7.89 -2.05
N PHE A 37 3.24 8.40 -1.23
CA PHE A 37 3.47 9.56 -0.37
C PHE A 37 2.74 9.41 0.95
N VAL A 38 3.32 9.99 2.01
CA VAL A 38 2.67 10.11 3.31
C VAL A 38 1.55 11.14 3.17
N THR A 39 0.33 10.78 3.55
CA THR A 39 -0.83 11.70 3.58
C THR A 39 -1.26 12.03 5.00
N GLU A 40 -1.00 11.12 5.93
CA GLU A 40 -1.41 11.24 7.33
C GLU A 40 -0.28 10.78 8.24
N CYS A 41 -0.16 11.40 9.40
CA CYS A 41 0.76 10.97 10.45
C CYS A 41 0.11 11.11 11.82
N SER A 42 0.54 10.30 12.78
CA SER A 42 -0.03 10.29 14.13
C SER A 42 1.06 10.07 15.17
N MET A 43 0.95 10.78 16.29
CA MET A 43 1.82 10.68 17.46
C MET A 43 0.93 10.49 18.68
N GLY A 44 0.98 9.30 19.27
CA GLY A 44 -0.04 8.85 20.20
C GLY A 44 -1.40 8.79 19.50
N THR A 45 -2.38 9.50 20.06
CA THR A 45 -3.78 9.47 19.61
C THR A 45 -4.15 10.71 18.78
N HIS A 46 -3.18 11.58 18.52
CA HIS A 46 -3.36 12.76 17.70
C HIS A 46 -2.95 12.48 16.26
N THR A 47 -3.83 12.78 15.31
CA THR A 47 -3.59 12.67 13.85
C THR A 47 -3.41 14.04 13.23
N MET A 48 -2.55 14.16 12.22
CA MET A 48 -2.38 15.38 11.45
C MET A 48 -1.82 15.09 10.05
N THR A 49 -1.99 16.06 9.15
CA THR A 49 -1.38 16.00 7.82
C THR A 49 0.11 16.35 7.88
N PRO A 50 0.92 15.90 6.91
CA PRO A 50 2.32 16.33 6.77
C PRO A 50 2.51 17.85 6.70
N GLN A 51 1.54 18.55 6.11
CA GLN A 51 1.58 20.01 6.01
C GLN A 51 1.42 20.65 7.40
N THR A 52 0.45 20.19 8.18
CA THR A 52 0.23 20.62 9.56
C THR A 52 1.46 20.33 10.42
N ALA A 53 2.04 19.13 10.32
CA ALA A 53 3.25 18.76 11.04
C ALA A 53 4.43 19.70 10.70
N ARG A 54 4.59 20.08 9.43
CA ARG A 54 5.62 21.03 9.01
C ARG A 54 5.39 22.41 9.62
N ASP A 55 4.16 22.90 9.56
CA ASP A 55 3.81 24.24 10.03
C ASP A 55 3.96 24.34 11.57
N GLU A 56 3.57 23.30 12.29
CA GLU A 56 3.81 23.16 13.74
C GLU A 56 5.30 23.10 14.08
N MET A 57 6.10 22.35 13.32
CA MET A 57 7.55 22.27 13.54
C MET A 57 8.25 23.62 13.31
N MET A 58 7.78 24.42 12.35
CA MET A 58 8.32 25.76 12.10
C MET A 58 7.91 26.77 13.18
N SER A 59 6.70 26.63 13.74
CA SER A 59 6.17 27.56 14.75
C SER A 59 6.64 27.25 16.18
N SER A 60 6.89 25.98 16.50
CA SER A 60 7.10 25.54 17.88
C SER A 60 8.40 26.02 18.50
N GLY A 61 9.43 26.39 17.72
CA GLY A 61 10.73 26.91 18.21
C GLY A 61 11.48 26.01 19.21
N ARG A 62 10.89 24.88 19.59
CA ARG A 62 11.36 23.89 20.56
C ARG A 62 12.00 22.74 19.79
N GLY A 63 13.21 22.35 20.18
CA GLY A 63 13.97 21.29 19.49
C GLY A 63 13.46 19.87 19.74
N LYS A 64 12.76 19.62 20.86
CA LYS A 64 12.33 18.30 21.32
C LYS A 64 10.81 18.17 21.25
N THR A 65 10.25 17.86 20.08
CA THR A 65 8.80 17.69 19.87
C THR A 65 8.51 16.26 19.39
N ALA A 66 7.25 15.83 19.46
CA ALA A 66 6.84 14.55 18.87
C ALA A 66 7.17 14.49 17.36
N ILE A 67 7.00 15.62 16.67
CA ILE A 67 7.28 15.77 15.24
C ILE A 67 8.78 15.64 14.96
N SER A 68 9.66 16.20 15.81
CA SER A 68 11.11 16.04 15.63
C SER A 68 11.53 14.57 15.80
N GLN A 69 10.96 13.86 16.77
CA GLN A 69 11.18 12.42 16.97
C GLN A 69 10.66 11.60 15.79
N MET A 70 9.43 11.85 15.32
CA MET A 70 8.88 11.19 14.14
C MET A 70 9.76 11.40 12.91
N ARG A 71 10.19 12.64 12.65
CA ARG A 71 11.14 12.98 11.58
C ARG A 71 12.44 12.18 11.74
N ALA A 72 13.01 12.16 12.94
CA ALA A 72 14.25 11.45 13.20
C ALA A 72 14.12 9.96 12.86
N ILE A 73 13.10 9.27 13.37
CA ILE A 73 12.92 7.83 13.10
C ILE A 73 12.61 7.56 11.64
N ALA A 74 11.78 8.40 10.99
CA ALA A 74 11.45 8.29 9.57
C ALA A 74 12.68 8.41 8.66
N GLY A 75 13.61 9.32 8.97
CA GLY A 75 14.84 9.54 8.19
C GLY A 75 15.97 8.56 8.50
N LEU A 76 16.14 8.19 9.79
CA LEU A 76 17.22 7.33 10.25
C LEU A 76 16.95 5.84 9.98
N CYS A 77 15.72 5.38 10.18
CA CYS A 77 15.31 4.01 9.88
C CYS A 77 14.93 3.84 8.40
N ASN A 78 15.73 4.39 7.48
CA ASN A 78 15.41 4.42 6.05
C ASN A 78 16.64 4.21 5.16
N PRO A 79 16.66 3.15 4.32
CA PRO A 79 17.79 2.84 3.44
C PRO A 79 17.79 3.66 2.16
N GLY A 80 16.73 4.43 1.89
CA GLY A 80 16.67 5.27 0.71
C GLY A 80 17.73 6.37 0.71
N GLU A 81 18.16 6.74 -0.49
CA GLU A 81 19.11 7.83 -0.71
C GLU A 81 18.62 8.76 -1.81
N PHE A 82 18.70 10.06 -1.57
CA PHE A 82 18.43 11.05 -2.62
C PHE A 82 19.50 10.98 -3.70
N ASP A 83 19.08 10.96 -4.95
CA ASP A 83 19.97 11.05 -6.09
C ASP A 83 20.51 12.48 -6.21
N ALA A 84 21.83 12.62 -6.09
CA ALA A 84 22.54 13.89 -6.17
C ALA A 84 22.26 14.66 -7.47
N SER A 85 21.96 13.95 -8.57
CA SER A 85 21.62 14.58 -9.85
C SER A 85 20.30 15.36 -9.80
N SER A 86 19.41 15.06 -8.85
CA SER A 86 18.08 15.64 -8.75
C SER A 86 17.93 16.73 -7.69
N VAL A 87 19.00 17.09 -6.98
CA VAL A 87 18.96 18.04 -5.83
C VAL A 87 18.40 19.42 -6.19
N HIS A 88 18.61 19.86 -7.43
CA HIS A 88 18.12 21.13 -7.96
C HIS A 88 16.59 21.16 -8.16
N LEU A 89 15.92 20.00 -8.18
CA LEU A 89 14.48 19.92 -8.34
C LEU A 89 13.74 20.15 -7.01
N PRO A 90 12.46 20.57 -7.07
CA PRO A 90 11.58 20.58 -5.91
C PRO A 90 11.50 19.19 -5.26
N LEU A 91 11.33 19.14 -3.94
CA LEU A 91 11.32 17.89 -3.16
C LEU A 91 10.39 16.78 -3.72
N PRO A 92 9.17 17.07 -4.23
CA PRO A 92 8.31 16.05 -4.85
C PRO A 92 8.91 15.36 -6.08
N GLU A 93 9.81 16.04 -6.79
CA GLU A 93 10.43 15.59 -8.03
C GLU A 93 11.83 15.00 -7.84
N ARG A 94 12.44 15.21 -6.67
CA ARG A 94 13.73 14.60 -6.33
C ARG A 94 13.63 13.08 -6.38
N LYS A 95 14.57 12.48 -7.09
CA LYS A 95 14.69 11.03 -7.22
C LYS A 95 15.29 10.47 -5.93
N ILE A 96 14.73 9.35 -5.48
CA ILE A 96 15.20 8.62 -4.31
C ILE A 96 15.41 7.18 -4.74
N ASN A 97 16.62 6.67 -4.53
CA ASN A 97 16.94 5.25 -4.70
C ASN A 97 16.44 4.50 -3.47
N GLY A 98 15.54 3.53 -3.64
CA GLY A 98 14.91 2.78 -2.56
C GLY A 98 13.54 2.24 -2.99
N ASP A 99 12.91 1.40 -2.17
CA ASP A 99 11.54 0.96 -2.47
C ASP A 99 10.52 2.10 -2.29
N ALA A 100 9.32 1.97 -2.88
CA ALA A 100 8.32 3.04 -2.87
C ALA A 100 7.91 3.51 -1.46
N THR A 101 7.86 2.60 -0.48
CA THR A 101 7.54 2.95 0.91
C THR A 101 8.68 3.78 1.52
N ASP A 102 9.92 3.34 1.30
CA ASP A 102 11.11 4.06 1.76
C ASP A 102 11.23 5.44 1.13
N GLN A 103 10.97 5.57 -0.17
CA GLN A 103 10.95 6.86 -0.86
C GLN A 103 9.92 7.81 -0.24
N ALA A 104 8.70 7.34 0.02
CA ALA A 104 7.64 8.13 0.62
C ALA A 104 8.01 8.64 2.02
N VAL A 105 8.49 7.73 2.88
CA VAL A 105 8.87 8.05 4.26
C VAL A 105 10.10 8.96 4.31
N LEU A 106 11.08 8.75 3.43
CA LEU A 106 12.29 9.60 3.36
C LEU A 106 11.93 11.01 2.89
N ARG A 107 11.11 11.13 1.84
CA ARG A 107 10.64 12.42 1.33
C ARG A 107 9.84 13.17 2.40
N PHE A 108 9.00 12.46 3.15
CA PHE A 108 8.29 13.02 4.29
C PHE A 108 9.25 13.56 5.35
N SER A 109 10.24 12.77 5.77
CA SER A 109 11.24 13.23 6.74
C SER A 109 12.01 14.46 6.25
N GLU A 110 12.40 14.49 4.97
CA GLU A 110 13.11 15.62 4.36
C GLU A 110 12.22 16.89 4.33
N SER A 111 10.91 16.73 4.15
CA SER A 111 9.95 17.85 4.15
C SER A 111 9.83 18.55 5.52
N LEU A 112 10.18 17.85 6.60
CA LEU A 112 10.23 18.36 7.98
C LEU A 112 11.64 18.87 8.35
N GLY A 113 12.62 18.71 7.46
CA GLY A 113 13.98 19.23 7.60
C GLY A 113 15.04 18.25 7.12
N PRO A 114 16.28 18.71 6.86
CA PRO A 114 17.30 17.94 6.15
C PRO A 114 17.63 16.60 6.82
N VAL A 115 17.48 15.49 6.10
CA VAL A 115 17.84 14.16 6.59
C VAL A 115 19.36 14.00 6.73
N SER A 116 20.14 14.76 5.95
CA SER A 116 21.60 14.82 6.09
C SER A 116 22.03 15.23 7.49
N ALA A 117 21.35 16.19 8.12
CA ALA A 117 21.62 16.61 9.49
C ALA A 117 21.38 15.46 10.50
N LEU A 118 20.33 14.66 10.30
CA LEU A 118 20.06 13.49 11.14
C LEU A 118 21.16 12.43 10.99
N ARG A 119 21.56 12.15 9.75
CA ARG A 119 22.60 11.14 9.44
C ARG A 119 24.01 11.58 9.86
N ASN A 120 24.27 12.88 9.93
CA ASN A 120 25.51 13.41 10.50
C ASN A 120 25.55 13.28 12.02
N ALA A 121 24.40 13.41 12.70
CA ALA A 121 24.28 13.30 14.15
C ALA A 121 24.15 11.85 14.67
N TRP A 122 23.80 10.91 13.80
CA TRP A 122 23.64 9.50 14.10
C TRP A 122 24.31 8.62 13.06
N ARG A 123 25.36 7.89 13.45
CA ARG A 123 26.04 6.92 12.60
C ARG A 123 25.41 5.55 12.72
N LYS A 124 24.96 4.99 11.60
CA LYS A 124 24.48 3.60 11.51
C LYS A 124 25.57 2.61 11.91
N THR A 125 25.27 1.73 12.88
CA THR A 125 26.18 0.66 13.33
C THR A 125 25.73 -0.72 12.88
N PHE A 126 24.43 -0.97 12.75
CA PHE A 126 23.87 -2.22 12.24
C PHE A 126 22.55 -1.97 11.51
N GLU A 127 22.21 -2.88 10.60
CA GLU A 127 20.97 -2.86 9.82
C GLU A 127 20.43 -4.27 9.61
N LEU A 128 19.16 -4.45 9.93
CA LEU A 128 18.36 -5.58 9.47
C LEU A 128 17.38 -5.05 8.42
N ALA A 129 17.62 -5.38 7.16
CA ALA A 129 16.73 -5.02 6.06
C ALA A 129 15.34 -5.63 6.25
N PHE A 130 14.33 -4.98 5.66
CA PHE A 130 12.96 -5.51 5.67
C PHE A 130 12.91 -6.89 5.02
N ASN A 131 12.18 -7.82 5.62
CA ASN A 131 11.86 -9.10 5.01
C ASN A 131 10.44 -9.55 5.34
N SER A 132 9.83 -10.33 4.46
CA SER A 132 8.42 -10.75 4.59
C SER A 132 8.14 -11.67 5.77
N LYS A 133 9.17 -12.33 6.33
CA LYS A 133 9.04 -13.19 7.51
C LYS A 133 8.87 -12.37 8.78
N ASN A 134 9.71 -11.36 8.96
CA ASN A 134 9.73 -10.50 10.14
C ASN A 134 8.75 -9.31 10.01
N LYS A 135 8.51 -8.83 8.79
CA LYS A 135 7.64 -7.68 8.45
C LYS A 135 8.06 -6.34 9.10
N TYR A 136 9.33 -6.18 9.41
CA TYR A 136 9.93 -4.92 9.85
C TYR A 136 11.37 -4.79 9.36
N MET A 137 11.86 -3.56 9.32
CA MET A 137 13.25 -3.16 9.18
C MET A 137 13.73 -2.58 10.52
N LEU A 138 14.99 -2.77 10.85
CA LEU A 138 15.61 -2.19 12.05
C LEU A 138 17.01 -1.64 11.75
N ARG A 139 17.38 -0.55 12.42
CA ARG A 139 18.75 -0.04 12.47
C ARG A 139 19.16 0.32 13.89
N THR A 140 20.42 0.07 14.22
CA THR A 140 21.05 0.64 15.40
C THR A 140 21.98 1.78 15.01
N LEU A 141 22.05 2.78 15.87
CA LEU A 141 22.74 4.03 15.61
C LEU A 141 23.58 4.41 16.83
N ALA A 142 24.81 4.83 16.59
CA ALA A 142 25.68 5.48 17.57
C ALA A 142 25.57 7.00 17.42
N LEU A 143 25.51 7.71 18.55
CA LEU A 143 25.50 9.17 18.56
C LEU A 143 26.86 9.72 18.09
N THR A 144 26.85 10.64 17.14
CA THR A 144 28.06 11.34 16.67
C THR A 144 28.06 12.81 17.04
N GLU A 145 26.88 13.43 17.11
CA GLU A 145 26.73 14.83 17.54
C GLU A 145 25.62 14.94 18.60
N PRO A 146 25.79 15.75 19.66
CA PRO A 146 24.75 15.93 20.69
C PRO A 146 23.40 16.42 20.16
N SER A 147 23.39 17.12 19.01
CA SER A 147 22.19 17.55 18.29
C SER A 147 21.25 16.37 17.99
N GLY A 148 21.79 15.16 17.80
CA GLY A 148 21.02 13.95 17.51
C GLY A 148 20.03 13.58 18.62
N LEU A 149 20.38 13.80 19.89
CA LEU A 149 19.52 13.54 21.03
C LEU A 149 18.29 14.44 21.04
N THR A 150 18.47 15.71 20.68
CA THR A 150 17.39 16.70 20.59
C THR A 150 16.33 16.30 19.56
N TYR A 151 16.74 15.69 18.45
CA TYR A 151 15.81 15.27 17.41
C TYR A 151 15.14 13.94 17.71
N ALA A 152 15.85 12.97 18.30
CA ALA A 152 15.37 11.59 18.36
C ALA A 152 14.75 11.17 19.70
N LEU A 153 14.95 11.93 20.78
CA LEU A 153 14.58 11.52 22.14
C LEU A 153 13.88 12.65 22.93
N PRO A 154 12.98 12.31 23.87
CA PRO A 154 12.45 13.25 24.85
C PRO A 154 13.55 13.72 25.80
N GLU A 155 13.28 14.83 26.50
CA GLU A 155 14.26 15.46 27.37
C GLU A 155 14.82 14.53 28.46
N ALA A 156 13.96 13.79 29.14
CA ALA A 156 14.37 12.86 30.19
C ALA A 156 15.27 11.73 29.68
N GLU A 157 14.95 11.15 28.52
CA GLU A 157 15.78 10.08 27.95
C GLU A 157 17.09 10.62 27.40
N ALA A 158 17.05 11.76 26.69
CA ALA A 158 18.23 12.44 26.18
C ALA A 158 19.23 12.79 27.28
N ALA A 159 18.76 13.27 28.43
CA ALA A 159 19.61 13.59 29.59
C ALA A 159 20.29 12.35 30.19
N SER A 160 19.68 11.17 30.03
CA SER A 160 20.22 9.91 30.52
C SER A 160 21.06 9.15 29.49
N PHE A 161 21.11 9.59 28.24
CA PHE A 161 21.75 8.85 27.14
C PHE A 161 23.28 8.95 27.25
N GLY A 162 23.93 7.81 27.47
CA GLY A 162 25.38 7.71 27.55
C GLY A 162 26.06 7.77 26.19
N SER A 163 27.35 8.11 26.14
CA SER A 163 28.12 8.19 24.89
C SER A 163 28.22 6.85 24.14
N ASP A 164 28.16 5.74 24.87
CA ASP A 164 28.25 4.37 24.35
C ASP A 164 26.88 3.70 24.25
N ASP A 165 25.79 4.42 24.56
CA ASP A 165 24.45 3.90 24.38
C ASP A 165 24.09 3.85 22.89
N THR A 166 23.19 2.94 22.55
CA THR A 166 22.78 2.69 21.17
C THR A 166 21.31 3.04 21.00
N LEU A 167 21.00 3.84 19.97
CA LEU A 167 19.63 4.07 19.56
C LEU A 167 19.21 3.00 18.56
N LEU A 168 18.28 2.14 18.95
CA LEU A 168 17.56 1.24 18.07
C LEU A 168 16.37 1.98 17.46
N THR A 169 16.27 1.94 16.15
CA THR A 169 15.14 2.44 15.36
C THR A 169 14.53 1.30 14.57
N ILE A 170 13.21 1.23 14.50
CA ILE A 170 12.49 0.13 13.86
C ILE A 170 11.24 0.66 13.17
N LYS A 171 10.98 0.16 11.96
CA LYS A 171 9.75 0.45 11.23
C LYS A 171 9.17 -0.81 10.59
N GLY A 172 7.85 -0.88 10.48
CA GLY A 172 7.21 -2.06 9.89
C GLY A 172 5.71 -2.09 10.03
N ALA A 173 5.16 -3.30 9.85
CA ALA A 173 3.73 -3.55 9.95
C ALA A 173 3.23 -3.26 11.39
N PRO A 174 2.19 -2.42 11.55
CA PRO A 174 1.65 -2.08 12.86
C PRO A 174 1.22 -3.32 13.67
N ASP A 175 0.55 -4.29 13.06
CA ASP A 175 0.07 -5.51 13.74
C ASP A 175 1.20 -6.38 14.31
N ILE A 176 2.44 -6.16 13.87
CA ILE A 176 3.62 -6.89 14.35
C ILE A 176 4.37 -6.11 15.42
N LEU A 177 4.46 -4.79 15.28
CA LEU A 177 5.28 -3.96 16.15
C LEU A 177 4.51 -3.41 17.35
N ILE A 178 3.20 -3.16 17.23
CA ILE A 178 2.43 -2.54 18.31
C ILE A 178 2.41 -3.41 19.57
N THR A 179 2.36 -4.74 19.40
CA THR A 179 2.43 -5.73 20.49
C THR A 179 3.79 -5.80 21.20
N ARG A 180 4.80 -5.11 20.65
CA ARG A 180 6.17 -5.03 21.20
C ARG A 180 6.44 -3.67 21.85
N CYS A 181 5.51 -2.73 21.72
CA CYS A 181 5.58 -1.42 22.33
C CYS A 181 5.02 -1.50 23.75
N SER A 182 5.76 -0.94 24.71
CA SER A 182 5.30 -0.75 26.10
C SER A 182 5.06 0.71 26.43
N ARG A 183 5.50 1.61 25.54
CA ARG A 183 5.42 3.05 25.68
C ARG A 183 5.05 3.68 24.34
N TYR A 184 4.59 4.94 24.39
CA TYR A 184 4.39 5.75 23.20
C TYR A 184 4.83 7.20 23.43
N THR A 185 5.13 7.90 22.35
CA THR A 185 5.43 9.34 22.33
C THR A 185 4.13 10.13 22.27
N THR A 186 3.88 10.99 23.26
CA THR A 186 2.75 11.93 23.28
C THR A 186 2.99 13.09 22.31
N ILE A 187 1.95 13.88 22.01
CA ILE A 187 2.06 15.05 21.14
C ILE A 187 3.07 16.10 21.66
N ASP A 188 3.22 16.21 22.98
CA ASP A 188 4.21 17.10 23.62
C ASP A 188 5.66 16.61 23.43
N GLY A 189 5.85 15.37 22.98
CA GLY A 189 7.14 14.74 22.78
C GLY A 189 7.60 13.85 23.93
N ASP A 190 6.88 13.79 25.04
CA ASP A 190 7.21 12.93 26.17
C ASP A 190 6.86 11.47 25.91
N SER A 191 7.49 10.56 26.65
CA SER A 191 7.16 9.13 26.58
C SER A 191 6.26 8.72 27.75
N LYS A 192 5.10 8.11 27.45
CA LYS A 192 4.16 7.54 28.44
C LYS A 192 4.02 6.04 28.27
N GLU A 193 3.51 5.36 29.29
CA GLU A 193 3.14 3.95 29.18
C GLU A 193 1.99 3.78 28.18
N LEU A 194 2.03 2.69 27.42
CA LEU A 194 0.97 2.36 26.48
C LEU A 194 -0.05 1.47 27.20
N ASP A 195 -1.11 2.08 27.72
CA ASP A 195 -2.24 1.38 28.32
C ASP A 195 -3.24 0.87 27.28
N ASP A 196 -4.17 0.02 27.71
CA ASP A 196 -5.16 -0.64 26.83
C ASP A 196 -6.12 0.38 26.17
N GLU A 197 -6.42 1.49 26.85
CA GLU A 197 -7.28 2.56 26.33
C GLU A 197 -6.58 3.27 25.16
N THR A 198 -5.35 3.73 25.37
CA THR A 198 -4.53 4.38 24.34
C THR A 198 -4.25 3.43 23.18
N LEU A 199 -3.99 2.15 23.47
CA LEU A 199 -3.80 1.13 22.44
C LEU A 199 -5.04 0.98 21.56
N GLY A 200 -6.24 0.96 22.17
CA GLY A 200 -7.51 0.91 21.45
C GLY A 200 -7.70 2.11 20.51
N GLU A 201 -7.39 3.32 20.97
CA GLU A 201 -7.47 4.53 20.14
C GLU A 201 -6.48 4.50 18.95
N ILE A 202 -5.24 4.06 19.18
CA ILE A 202 -4.22 3.91 18.12
C ILE A 202 -4.66 2.84 17.10
N ASP A 203 -5.25 1.75 17.56
CA ASP A 203 -5.78 0.71 16.67
C ASP A 203 -6.96 1.21 15.82
N GLU A 204 -7.83 2.07 16.37
CA GLU A 204 -8.88 2.72 15.59
C GLU A 204 -8.32 3.68 14.53
N ILE A 205 -7.27 4.46 14.84
CA ILE A 205 -6.58 5.30 13.84
C ILE A 205 -6.01 4.42 12.72
N LYS A 206 -5.28 3.36 13.08
CA LYS A 206 -4.71 2.40 12.12
C LYS A 206 -5.80 1.81 11.22
N ASN A 207 -6.89 1.32 11.82
CA ASN A 207 -7.97 0.67 11.10
C ASN A 207 -8.74 1.67 10.22
N GLY A 208 -8.98 2.89 10.72
CA GLY A 208 -9.59 3.98 9.96
C GLY A 208 -8.79 4.31 8.70
N TRP A 209 -7.49 4.54 8.83
CA TRP A 209 -6.63 4.81 7.67
C TRP A 209 -6.55 3.64 6.70
N ALA A 210 -6.57 2.40 7.18
CA ALA A 210 -6.61 1.22 6.31
C ALA A 210 -7.92 1.14 5.49
N ARG A 211 -9.06 1.50 6.10
CA ARG A 211 -10.37 1.60 5.41
C ARG A 211 -10.38 2.72 4.36
N GLU A 212 -9.58 3.76 4.56
CA GLU A 212 -9.37 4.86 3.61
C GLU A 212 -8.28 4.57 2.56
N GLY A 213 -7.86 3.31 2.38
CA GLY A 213 -6.91 2.96 1.33
C GLY A 213 -5.45 3.28 1.63
N ARG A 214 -5.13 3.67 2.87
CA ARG A 214 -3.75 3.96 3.26
C ARG A 214 -3.05 2.70 3.72
N ARG A 215 -1.79 2.55 3.30
CA ARG A 215 -0.85 1.61 3.90
C ARG A 215 -0.28 2.26 5.17
N VAL A 216 -0.53 1.66 6.33
CA VAL A 216 -0.06 2.16 7.62
C VAL A 216 1.31 1.57 7.97
N ILE A 217 2.27 2.41 8.34
CA ILE A 217 3.61 2.02 8.81
C ILE A 217 3.80 2.54 10.23
N LEU A 218 4.23 1.66 11.14
CA LEU A 218 4.57 2.04 12.52
C LEU A 218 6.07 2.37 12.60
N LEU A 219 6.39 3.49 13.25
CA LEU A 219 7.74 3.92 13.60
C LEU A 219 7.92 3.81 15.12
N ALA A 220 8.99 3.13 15.55
CA ALA A 220 9.32 2.99 16.96
C ALA A 220 10.83 3.09 17.21
N ARG A 221 11.17 3.30 18.48
CA ARG A 221 12.56 3.39 18.95
C ARG A 221 12.76 2.67 20.27
N LYS A 222 14.02 2.41 20.61
CA LYS A 222 14.45 1.94 21.92
C LYS A 222 15.89 2.39 22.17
N THR A 223 16.17 2.86 23.38
CA THR A 223 17.55 3.08 23.84
C THR A 223 18.07 1.78 24.43
N ILE A 224 19.19 1.28 23.91
CA ILE A 224 19.90 0.11 24.43
C ILE A 224 21.12 0.64 25.19
N ARG A 225 21.23 0.29 26.48
CA ARG A 225 22.35 0.71 27.31
C ARG A 225 23.61 -0.05 26.93
N LYS A 226 24.77 0.58 27.12
CA LYS A 226 26.08 -0.05 26.89
C LYS A 226 26.19 -1.46 27.49
N ASP A 227 25.71 -1.64 28.73
CA ASP A 227 25.85 -2.92 29.46
C ASP A 227 24.98 -4.05 28.90
N GLU A 228 24.01 -3.73 28.02
CA GLU A 228 23.15 -4.70 27.34
C GLU A 228 23.80 -5.25 26.06
N LEU A 229 24.83 -4.59 25.52
CA LEU A 229 25.55 -5.02 24.31
C LEU A 229 26.99 -5.35 24.65
N ARG A 230 27.38 -6.61 24.42
CA ARG A 230 28.74 -7.09 24.74
C ARG A 230 29.62 -7.16 23.50
N THR A 231 29.01 -7.22 22.34
CA THR A 231 29.69 -7.38 21.06
C THR A 231 29.91 -6.07 20.32
N ALA A 232 31.04 -5.97 19.64
CA ALA A 232 31.26 -4.89 18.68
C ALA A 232 30.31 -5.03 17.48
N PRO A 233 29.88 -3.92 16.86
CA PRO A 233 28.94 -3.94 15.73
C PRO A 233 29.38 -4.78 14.53
N GLU A 234 30.69 -4.94 14.33
CA GLU A 234 31.27 -5.69 13.22
C GLU A 234 31.28 -7.22 13.45
N SER A 235 30.89 -7.69 14.63
CA SER A 235 30.91 -9.11 14.94
C SER A 235 29.70 -9.84 14.36
N SER A 236 29.90 -11.09 13.95
CA SER A 236 28.83 -11.99 13.49
C SER A 236 27.78 -12.30 14.56
N HIS A 237 28.10 -12.09 15.83
CA HIS A 237 27.20 -12.31 16.96
C HIS A 237 26.30 -11.11 17.27
N HIS A 238 26.57 -9.94 16.67
CA HIS A 238 25.87 -8.70 16.98
C HIS A 238 24.37 -8.76 16.66
N GLU A 239 23.99 -9.41 15.55
CA GLU A 239 22.57 -9.63 15.20
C GLU A 239 21.84 -10.47 16.27
N THR A 240 22.53 -11.44 16.87
CA THR A 240 21.96 -12.32 17.92
C THR A 240 21.72 -11.53 19.20
N GLU A 241 22.56 -10.53 19.51
CA GLU A 241 22.37 -9.64 20.66
C GLU A 241 21.27 -8.59 20.40
N ILE A 242 21.17 -8.03 19.19
CA ILE A 242 20.15 -7.01 18.87
C ILE A 242 18.74 -7.60 18.73
N SER A 243 18.62 -8.80 18.16
CA SER A 243 17.33 -9.42 17.83
C SER A 243 16.34 -9.47 19.01
N PRO A 244 16.74 -9.83 20.25
CA PRO A 244 15.89 -9.72 21.44
C PRO A 244 15.35 -8.31 21.71
N HIS A 245 16.14 -7.25 21.52
CA HIS A 245 15.71 -5.86 21.78
C HIS A 245 14.61 -5.40 20.83
N ALA A 246 14.50 -6.02 19.65
CA ALA A 246 13.45 -5.75 18.67
C ALA A 246 12.10 -6.42 19.02
N ARG A 247 12.06 -7.29 20.05
CA ARG A 247 10.87 -8.09 20.40
C ARG A 247 10.00 -7.48 21.49
N SER A 248 10.51 -6.57 22.31
CA SER A 248 9.77 -5.95 23.40
C SER A 248 10.41 -4.66 23.91
N GLY A 249 9.63 -3.88 24.66
CA GLY A 249 10.10 -2.65 25.31
C GLY A 249 10.40 -1.52 24.32
N LEU A 250 9.70 -1.51 23.18
CA LEU A 250 9.77 -0.42 22.21
C LEU A 250 8.91 0.76 22.69
N THR A 251 9.29 1.96 22.26
CA THR A 251 8.46 3.16 22.33
C THR A 251 7.90 3.45 20.94
N LEU A 252 6.57 3.40 20.79
CA LEU A 252 5.88 3.83 19.58
C LEU A 252 6.08 5.34 19.42
N VAL A 253 6.67 5.76 18.29
CA VAL A 253 6.91 7.19 18.01
C VAL A 253 5.80 7.74 17.14
N ALA A 254 5.45 7.04 16.06
CA ALA A 254 4.42 7.50 15.15
C ALA A 254 3.81 6.38 14.30
N LEU A 255 2.60 6.63 13.79
CA LEU A 255 2.05 5.94 12.63
C LEU A 255 2.11 6.86 11.41
N LEU A 256 2.42 6.30 10.24
CA LEU A 256 2.37 6.98 8.96
C LEU A 256 1.36 6.30 8.03
N GLY A 257 0.39 7.05 7.53
CA GLY A 257 -0.51 6.64 6.47
C GLY A 257 0.05 7.02 5.11
N ILE A 258 0.36 6.02 4.28
CA ILE A 258 0.97 6.20 2.95
C ILE A 258 -0.02 5.77 1.87
N VAL A 259 -0.17 6.56 0.82
CA VAL A 259 -1.06 6.28 -0.31
C VAL A 259 -0.26 6.19 -1.61
N ASP A 260 -0.66 5.24 -2.45
CA ASP A 260 -0.31 5.21 -3.87
C ASP A 260 -1.56 5.62 -4.66
N PRO A 261 -1.67 6.88 -5.11
CA PRO A 261 -2.93 7.39 -5.63
C PRO A 261 -3.24 6.80 -7.00
N PRO A 262 -4.53 6.72 -7.36
CA PRO A 262 -4.94 6.48 -8.74
C PRO A 262 -4.28 7.46 -9.72
N ARG A 263 -4.04 7.00 -10.95
CA ARG A 263 -3.64 7.87 -12.06
C ARG A 263 -4.78 8.85 -12.38
N ASP A 264 -4.41 10.01 -12.89
CA ASP A 264 -5.39 11.01 -13.29
C ASP A 264 -6.25 10.45 -14.44
N GLY A 265 -7.57 10.65 -14.37
CA GLY A 265 -8.51 10.20 -15.39
C GLY A 265 -9.01 8.75 -15.26
N ILE A 266 -8.45 7.92 -14.36
CA ILE A 266 -8.92 6.53 -14.15
C ILE A 266 -10.43 6.44 -13.89
N PRO A 267 -11.06 7.29 -13.04
CA PRO A 267 -12.50 7.24 -12.84
C PRO A 267 -13.32 7.46 -14.12
N SER A 268 -12.84 8.35 -15.00
CA SER A 268 -13.48 8.61 -16.30
C SER A 268 -13.34 7.41 -17.26
N VAL A 269 -12.17 6.77 -17.24
CA VAL A 269 -11.90 5.56 -18.03
C VAL A 269 -12.82 4.42 -17.59
N VAL A 270 -12.92 4.17 -16.29
CA VAL A 270 -13.80 3.14 -15.73
C VAL A 270 -15.26 3.42 -16.09
N SER A 271 -15.72 4.67 -15.96
CA SER A 271 -17.07 5.07 -16.37
C SER A 271 -17.34 4.79 -17.85
N THR A 272 -16.37 5.06 -18.72
CA THR A 272 -16.51 4.84 -20.16
C THR A 272 -16.52 3.36 -20.51
N LEU A 273 -15.66 2.55 -19.88
CA LEU A 273 -15.67 1.09 -20.04
C LEU A 273 -17.03 0.49 -19.64
N ARG A 274 -17.60 0.92 -18.50
CA ARG A 274 -18.93 0.47 -18.06
C ARG A 274 -20.03 0.87 -19.02
N ARG A 275 -19.99 2.09 -19.57
CA ARG A 275 -20.95 2.54 -20.61
C ARG A 275 -20.88 1.69 -21.87
N ALA A 276 -19.70 1.17 -22.21
CA ALA A 276 -19.49 0.24 -23.31
C ALA A 276 -19.89 -1.21 -22.98
N GLY A 277 -20.40 -1.48 -21.76
CA GLY A 277 -20.77 -2.83 -21.31
C GLY A 277 -19.57 -3.69 -20.87
N ILE A 278 -18.37 -3.11 -20.76
CA ILE A 278 -17.16 -3.81 -20.34
C ILE A 278 -17.08 -3.77 -18.81
N ARG A 279 -16.89 -4.94 -18.20
CA ARG A 279 -16.66 -5.05 -16.75
C ARG A 279 -15.17 -4.92 -16.47
N ILE A 280 -14.81 -4.09 -15.50
CA ILE A 280 -13.42 -3.93 -15.05
C ILE A 280 -13.29 -4.40 -13.61
N PHE A 281 -12.27 -5.23 -13.35
CA PHE A 281 -11.98 -5.83 -12.05
C PHE A 281 -10.55 -5.49 -11.62
N MET A 282 -10.36 -5.27 -10.32
CA MET A 282 -9.02 -5.07 -9.75
C MET A 282 -8.44 -6.41 -9.31
N VAL A 283 -7.18 -6.67 -9.63
CA VAL A 283 -6.45 -7.87 -9.21
C VAL A 283 -5.11 -7.46 -8.60
N THR A 284 -4.95 -7.53 -7.28
CA THR A 284 -3.79 -6.96 -6.59
C THR A 284 -3.26 -7.81 -5.44
N GLY A 285 -1.97 -7.64 -5.13
CA GLY A 285 -1.31 -8.22 -3.95
C GLY A 285 -1.56 -7.45 -2.64
N ASP A 286 -2.22 -6.29 -2.69
CA ASP A 286 -2.52 -5.47 -1.51
C ASP A 286 -3.60 -6.10 -0.60
N LEU A 287 -3.74 -5.58 0.62
CA LEU A 287 -4.78 -6.00 1.58
C LEU A 287 -6.18 -5.66 1.07
N ALA A 288 -7.18 -6.43 1.48
CA ALA A 288 -8.56 -6.30 1.00
C ALA A 288 -9.15 -4.90 1.22
N LEU A 289 -9.01 -4.34 2.43
CA LEU A 289 -9.48 -2.98 2.75
C LEU A 289 -8.84 -1.91 1.85
N THR A 290 -7.51 -2.00 1.68
CA THR A 290 -6.77 -1.07 0.83
C THR A 290 -7.18 -1.18 -0.64
N ALA A 291 -7.32 -2.41 -1.14
CA ALA A 291 -7.73 -2.67 -2.52
C ALA A 291 -9.17 -2.17 -2.76
N GLN A 292 -10.09 -2.41 -1.82
CA GLN A 292 -11.46 -1.93 -1.89
C GLN A 292 -11.52 -0.40 -1.95
N ALA A 293 -10.80 0.30 -1.06
CA ALA A 293 -10.78 1.75 -1.05
C ALA A 293 -10.26 2.35 -2.36
N ILE A 294 -9.13 1.84 -2.88
CA ILE A 294 -8.60 2.28 -4.18
C ILE A 294 -9.56 1.92 -5.32
N ALA A 295 -10.23 0.77 -5.26
CA ALA A 295 -11.24 0.38 -6.24
C ALA A 295 -12.45 1.34 -6.21
N THR A 296 -12.86 1.81 -5.04
CA THR A 296 -13.89 2.85 -4.89
C THR A 296 -13.43 4.18 -5.48
N GLU A 297 -12.21 4.63 -5.18
CA GLU A 297 -11.65 5.85 -5.77
C GLU A 297 -11.54 5.77 -7.31
N CYS A 298 -11.21 4.59 -7.84
CA CYS A 298 -11.15 4.34 -9.28
C CYS A 298 -12.54 4.20 -9.93
N GLY A 299 -13.63 4.08 -9.15
CA GLY A 299 -14.98 3.82 -9.66
C GLY A 299 -15.25 2.37 -10.06
N ILE A 300 -14.37 1.44 -9.70
CA ILE A 300 -14.54 -0.01 -9.90
C ILE A 300 -15.59 -0.56 -8.92
N ILE A 301 -15.55 -0.12 -7.65
CA ILE A 301 -16.62 -0.37 -6.67
C ILE A 301 -17.45 0.91 -6.54
N THR A 302 -18.77 0.80 -6.70
CA THR A 302 -19.70 1.92 -6.50
C THR A 302 -20.61 1.75 -5.29
N ASN A 303 -20.76 0.52 -4.80
CA ASN A 303 -21.52 0.26 -3.59
C ASN A 303 -20.82 0.85 -2.36
N PRO A 304 -21.58 1.30 -1.36
CA PRO A 304 -21.01 1.74 -0.09
C PRO A 304 -20.35 0.54 0.63
N PRO A 305 -19.34 0.79 1.49
CA PRO A 305 -18.50 -0.28 2.05
C PRO A 305 -19.25 -1.39 2.78
N ASP A 306 -20.36 -1.06 3.45
CA ASP A 306 -21.25 -1.98 4.17
C ASP A 306 -22.07 -2.90 3.27
N MET A 307 -22.21 -2.56 1.99
CA MET A 307 -22.90 -3.36 0.99
C MET A 307 -21.96 -4.21 0.12
N VAL A 308 -20.65 -4.07 0.30
CA VAL A 308 -19.65 -4.88 -0.42
C VAL A 308 -19.61 -6.27 0.20
N LYS A 309 -19.90 -7.29 -0.62
CA LYS A 309 -19.90 -8.68 -0.18
C LYS A 309 -18.49 -9.23 -0.01
N ASP A 310 -18.38 -10.32 0.73
CA ASP A 310 -17.19 -11.15 0.82
C ASP A 310 -17.49 -12.59 0.35
N VAL A 311 -16.51 -13.49 0.55
CA VAL A 311 -16.61 -14.91 0.18
C VAL A 311 -17.78 -15.64 0.85
N SER A 312 -18.24 -15.20 2.03
CA SER A 312 -19.33 -15.85 2.78
C SER A 312 -20.68 -15.75 2.04
N SER A 313 -20.81 -14.77 1.15
CA SER A 313 -21.99 -14.58 0.31
C SER A 313 -22.11 -15.62 -0.83
N LEU A 314 -21.06 -16.40 -1.10
CA LEU A 314 -21.03 -17.38 -2.18
C LEU A 314 -21.43 -18.77 -1.69
N SER A 315 -22.62 -19.25 -2.07
CA SER A 315 -23.11 -20.56 -1.68
C SER A 315 -22.30 -21.69 -2.35
N ARG A 316 -21.90 -22.69 -1.55
CA ARG A 316 -21.19 -23.89 -2.06
C ARG A 316 -22.11 -24.85 -2.83
N HIS A 317 -23.43 -24.79 -2.60
CA HIS A 317 -24.40 -25.70 -3.18
C HIS A 317 -25.11 -25.05 -4.38
N LYS A 318 -25.38 -25.86 -5.42
CA LYS A 318 -26.31 -25.45 -6.47
C LYS A 318 -27.69 -25.26 -5.85
N PRO A 319 -28.47 -24.22 -6.21
CA PRO A 319 -29.86 -24.14 -5.79
C PRO A 319 -30.57 -25.43 -6.21
N HIS A 320 -31.21 -26.11 -5.25
CA HIS A 320 -31.98 -27.32 -5.52
C HIS A 320 -33.16 -26.95 -6.43
N PRO A 321 -33.44 -27.71 -7.51
CA PRO A 321 -34.60 -27.48 -8.36
C PRO A 321 -35.97 -27.72 -7.67
N ASP A 322 -35.98 -28.16 -6.40
CA ASP A 322 -37.19 -28.50 -5.62
C ASP A 322 -37.65 -27.42 -4.62
N SER A 323 -37.07 -26.22 -4.63
CA SER A 323 -37.79 -25.08 -4.04
C SER A 323 -38.93 -24.74 -5.01
N GLY A 324 -40.13 -25.25 -4.71
CA GLY A 324 -41.36 -25.02 -5.48
C GLY A 324 -41.65 -23.53 -5.72
N PRO A 325 -42.67 -23.21 -6.54
CA PRO A 325 -43.03 -21.82 -6.79
C PRO A 325 -43.20 -21.08 -5.47
N PRO A 326 -42.76 -19.81 -5.37
CA PRO A 326 -42.90 -19.05 -4.14
C PRO A 326 -44.37 -19.10 -3.70
N SER A 327 -44.59 -19.48 -2.44
CA SER A 327 -45.90 -19.45 -1.81
C SER A 327 -46.52 -18.05 -2.02
N GLU A 328 -47.76 -18.00 -2.51
CA GLU A 328 -48.53 -16.77 -2.82
C GLU A 328 -48.76 -15.84 -1.61
N ASN A 329 -48.19 -16.13 -0.44
CA ASN A 329 -48.36 -15.36 0.80
C ASN A 329 -47.20 -14.42 1.17
N ASP A 330 -46.14 -14.33 0.37
CA ASP A 330 -45.03 -13.38 0.59
C ASP A 330 -45.15 -12.08 -0.24
N ASN A 331 -46.37 -11.68 -0.61
CA ASN A 331 -46.65 -10.36 -1.19
C ASN A 331 -46.68 -9.26 -0.10
N LYS A 332 -45.62 -9.13 0.69
CA LYS A 332 -45.21 -7.81 1.17
C LYS A 332 -44.18 -7.33 0.18
N GLU A 333 -44.53 -6.30 -0.59
CA GLU A 333 -43.61 -5.52 -1.42
C GLU A 333 -42.47 -4.99 -0.54
N MET A 334 -41.47 -5.83 -0.27
CA MET A 334 -40.14 -5.36 0.04
C MET A 334 -39.62 -4.72 -1.24
N PRO A 335 -39.13 -3.47 -1.20
CA PRO A 335 -38.44 -2.90 -2.34
C PRO A 335 -37.34 -3.90 -2.74
N PRO A 336 -37.10 -4.14 -4.04
CA PRO A 336 -36.07 -5.08 -4.46
C PRO A 336 -34.78 -4.68 -3.75
N ALA A 337 -34.28 -5.56 -2.88
CA ALA A 337 -33.02 -5.33 -2.21
C ALA A 337 -32.00 -5.00 -3.31
N PRO A 338 -31.26 -3.89 -3.20
CA PRO A 338 -30.29 -3.52 -4.23
C PRO A 338 -29.41 -4.73 -4.46
N ARG A 339 -29.42 -5.27 -5.69
CA ARG A 339 -28.56 -6.40 -6.06
C ARG A 339 -27.14 -5.93 -5.77
N ALA A 340 -26.57 -6.36 -4.65
CA ALA A 340 -25.20 -6.03 -4.33
C ALA A 340 -24.31 -6.62 -5.42
N THR A 341 -23.84 -5.74 -6.29
CA THR A 341 -23.03 -5.93 -7.49
C THR A 341 -21.56 -6.12 -7.16
N SER A 342 -21.15 -5.72 -5.96
CA SER A 342 -19.75 -5.64 -5.53
C SER A 342 -19.35 -6.73 -4.56
N ILE A 343 -18.17 -7.30 -4.79
CA ILE A 343 -17.59 -8.33 -3.92
C ILE A 343 -16.05 -8.18 -3.86
N VAL A 344 -15.49 -8.36 -2.67
CA VAL A 344 -14.04 -8.38 -2.43
C VAL A 344 -13.66 -9.76 -1.90
N LEU A 345 -12.62 -10.37 -2.48
CA LEU A 345 -12.07 -11.64 -2.01
C LEU A 345 -10.56 -11.59 -1.95
N SER A 346 -9.98 -12.29 -0.98
CA SER A 346 -8.54 -12.49 -0.89
C SER A 346 -8.08 -13.73 -1.64
N GLY A 347 -6.83 -13.72 -2.11
CA GLY A 347 -6.18 -14.86 -2.75
C GLY A 347 -6.30 -16.18 -1.96
N PRO A 348 -6.04 -16.21 -0.65
CA PRO A 348 -6.23 -17.40 0.18
C PRO A 348 -7.67 -17.97 0.15
N GLU A 349 -8.69 -17.11 0.18
CA GLU A 349 -10.10 -17.52 0.13
C GLU A 349 -10.45 -18.07 -1.26
N MET A 350 -9.92 -17.45 -2.31
CA MET A 350 -10.16 -17.82 -3.70
C MET A 350 -9.72 -19.25 -4.02
N ILE A 351 -8.67 -19.76 -3.35
CA ILE A 351 -8.19 -21.14 -3.54
C ILE A 351 -9.28 -22.16 -3.18
N LEU A 352 -10.10 -21.86 -2.16
CA LEU A 352 -11.10 -22.77 -1.58
C LEU A 352 -12.44 -22.79 -2.33
N LEU A 353 -12.58 -21.93 -3.35
CA LEU A 353 -13.79 -21.82 -4.14
C LEU A 353 -13.96 -23.03 -5.07
N ASN A 354 -15.17 -23.59 -5.06
CA ASN A 354 -15.59 -24.59 -6.04
C ASN A 354 -16.19 -23.94 -7.29
N ASP A 355 -16.45 -24.73 -8.33
CA ASP A 355 -16.98 -24.23 -9.61
C ASP A 355 -18.32 -23.49 -9.49
N THR A 356 -19.15 -23.89 -8.52
CA THR A 356 -20.45 -23.26 -8.27
C THR A 356 -20.30 -21.87 -7.66
N GLN A 357 -19.34 -21.72 -6.73
CA GLN A 357 -18.99 -20.42 -6.17
C GLN A 357 -18.32 -19.52 -7.21
N TRP A 358 -17.45 -20.06 -8.06
CA TRP A 358 -16.89 -19.29 -9.18
C TRP A 358 -17.97 -18.84 -10.18
N ALA A 359 -18.95 -19.69 -10.47
CA ALA A 359 -20.08 -19.30 -11.32
C ALA A 359 -20.93 -18.18 -10.69
N GLN A 360 -21.06 -18.11 -9.37
CA GLN A 360 -21.70 -17.01 -8.67
C GLN A 360 -20.81 -15.76 -8.64
N LEU A 361 -19.51 -15.94 -8.39
CA LEU A 361 -18.53 -14.85 -8.34
C LEU A 361 -18.48 -14.11 -9.68
N CYS A 362 -18.32 -14.82 -10.80
CA CYS A 362 -18.23 -14.22 -12.13
C CYS A 362 -19.51 -13.52 -12.62
N ARG A 363 -20.62 -13.61 -11.88
CA ARG A 363 -21.86 -12.85 -12.15
C ARG A 363 -21.88 -11.46 -11.50
N HIS A 364 -20.98 -11.19 -10.55
CA HIS A 364 -20.86 -9.86 -9.96
C HIS A 364 -20.34 -8.87 -11.02
N GLU A 365 -20.81 -7.63 -10.94
CA GLU A 365 -20.41 -6.56 -11.86
C GLU A 365 -19.15 -5.83 -11.40
N GLU A 366 -18.88 -5.86 -10.10
CA GLU A 366 -17.77 -5.15 -9.48
C GLU A 366 -17.00 -6.13 -8.60
N ILE A 367 -15.75 -6.43 -8.97
CA ILE A 367 -14.97 -7.46 -8.30
C ILE A 367 -13.56 -6.94 -8.00
N VAL A 368 -13.13 -7.15 -6.77
CA VAL A 368 -11.76 -6.91 -6.33
C VAL A 368 -11.17 -8.20 -5.79
N PHE A 369 -10.08 -8.64 -6.40
CA PHE A 369 -9.25 -9.73 -5.93
C PHE A 369 -8.03 -9.16 -5.22
N ALA A 370 -7.97 -9.28 -3.90
CA ALA A 370 -6.89 -8.79 -3.06
C ALA A 370 -5.91 -9.92 -2.68
N ARG A 371 -4.71 -9.59 -2.19
CA ARG A 371 -3.69 -10.55 -1.74
C ARG A 371 -3.41 -11.68 -2.74
N THR A 372 -3.49 -11.41 -4.04
CA THR A 372 -3.29 -12.42 -5.08
C THR A 372 -1.82 -12.69 -5.36
N THR A 373 -1.47 -13.96 -5.58
CA THR A 373 -0.19 -14.41 -6.15
C THR A 373 -0.22 -14.38 -7.69
N PRO A 374 0.94 -14.40 -8.38
CA PRO A 374 0.98 -14.48 -9.85
C PRO A 374 0.15 -15.63 -10.43
N GLU A 375 0.19 -16.81 -9.81
CA GLU A 375 -0.55 -18.00 -10.22
C GLU A 375 -2.07 -17.79 -10.06
N GLN A 376 -2.47 -17.06 -9.02
CA GLN A 376 -3.86 -16.70 -8.77
C GLN A 376 -4.38 -15.69 -9.82
N LYS A 377 -3.55 -14.73 -10.25
CA LYS A 377 -3.91 -13.82 -11.35
C LYS A 377 -4.21 -14.59 -12.64
N LEU A 378 -3.35 -15.56 -12.97
CA LEU A 378 -3.56 -16.45 -14.11
C LEU A 378 -4.86 -17.26 -13.97
N ARG A 379 -5.14 -17.81 -12.77
CA ARG A 379 -6.40 -18.52 -12.52
C ARG A 379 -7.61 -17.64 -12.78
N ILE A 380 -7.62 -16.39 -12.28
CA ILE A 380 -8.72 -15.45 -12.49
C ILE A 380 -9.01 -15.27 -13.99
N VAL A 381 -7.98 -15.02 -14.80
CA VAL A 381 -8.12 -14.90 -16.25
C VAL A 381 -8.76 -16.16 -16.86
N ARG A 382 -8.29 -17.35 -16.48
CA ARG A 382 -8.80 -18.62 -16.99
C ARG A 382 -10.25 -18.91 -16.60
N GLU A 383 -10.66 -18.54 -15.39
CA GLU A 383 -12.03 -18.74 -14.92
C GLU A 383 -13.04 -17.90 -15.72
N PHE A 384 -12.69 -16.68 -16.09
CA PHE A 384 -13.52 -15.85 -16.98
C PHE A 384 -13.52 -16.38 -18.43
N GLN A 385 -12.36 -16.78 -18.96
CA GLN A 385 -12.26 -17.38 -20.30
C GLN A 385 -13.08 -18.67 -20.44
N THR A 386 -13.05 -19.54 -19.42
CA THR A 386 -13.84 -20.80 -19.39
C THR A 386 -15.34 -20.53 -19.42
N ARG A 387 -15.76 -19.32 -19.05
CA ARG A 387 -17.15 -18.84 -19.07
C ARG A 387 -17.47 -18.00 -20.30
N HIS A 388 -16.65 -18.12 -21.35
CA HIS A 388 -16.81 -17.47 -22.65
C HIS A 388 -16.72 -15.94 -22.62
N GLU A 389 -16.09 -15.37 -21.59
CA GLU A 389 -15.71 -13.96 -21.59
C GLU A 389 -14.42 -13.76 -22.39
N ILE A 390 -14.32 -12.63 -23.09
CA ILE A 390 -13.08 -12.21 -23.74
C ILE A 390 -12.33 -11.32 -22.75
N VAL A 391 -11.20 -11.81 -22.26
CA VAL A 391 -10.50 -11.21 -21.13
C VAL A 391 -9.29 -10.42 -21.60
N ALA A 392 -9.26 -9.14 -21.27
CA ALA A 392 -8.06 -8.34 -21.28
C ALA A 392 -7.40 -8.37 -19.90
N MET A 393 -6.08 -8.49 -19.85
CA MET A 393 -5.30 -8.30 -18.63
C MET A 393 -4.41 -7.07 -18.79
N THR A 394 -4.38 -6.18 -17.80
CA THR A 394 -3.48 -5.03 -17.77
C THR A 394 -2.55 -5.09 -16.57
N GLY A 395 -1.26 -4.84 -16.78
CA GLY A 395 -0.25 -4.92 -15.73
C GLY A 395 1.07 -4.25 -16.12
N ASP A 396 1.94 -4.02 -15.15
CA ASP A 396 3.25 -3.41 -15.35
C ASP A 396 4.40 -4.24 -14.74
N GLY A 397 4.09 -5.16 -13.81
CA GLY A 397 5.08 -5.92 -13.07
C GLY A 397 5.41 -7.29 -13.68
N VAL A 398 6.57 -7.83 -13.30
CA VAL A 398 6.98 -9.21 -13.65
C VAL A 398 5.94 -10.24 -13.18
N ASN A 399 5.27 -9.95 -12.06
CA ASN A 399 4.21 -10.77 -11.47
C ASN A 399 2.97 -10.90 -12.38
N ASP A 400 2.78 -10.00 -13.35
CA ASP A 400 1.63 -9.99 -14.25
C ASP A 400 1.89 -10.76 -15.55
N ALA A 401 3.15 -11.07 -15.87
CA ALA A 401 3.54 -11.66 -17.14
C ALA A 401 2.79 -12.97 -17.48
N PRO A 402 2.58 -13.92 -16.54
CA PRO A 402 1.80 -15.13 -16.85
C PRO A 402 0.35 -14.83 -17.22
N SER A 403 -0.32 -13.93 -16.48
CA SER A 403 -1.71 -13.52 -16.76
C SER A 403 -1.82 -12.66 -18.03
N LEU A 404 -0.86 -11.77 -18.29
CA LEU A 404 -0.78 -10.98 -19.52
C LEU A 404 -0.68 -11.87 -20.74
N LYS A 405 0.14 -12.92 -20.66
CA LYS A 405 0.33 -13.85 -21.79
C LYS A 405 -0.86 -14.78 -22.02
N ALA A 406 -1.61 -15.10 -20.97
CA ALA A 406 -2.74 -16.04 -21.03
C ALA A 406 -4.07 -15.37 -21.39
N ALA A 407 -4.19 -14.07 -21.15
CA ALA A 407 -5.35 -13.28 -21.54
C ALA A 407 -5.56 -13.32 -23.07
N ASP A 408 -6.79 -13.07 -23.49
CA ASP A 408 -7.10 -12.94 -24.93
C ASP A 408 -6.39 -11.71 -25.52
N ILE A 409 -6.19 -10.69 -24.69
CA ILE A 409 -5.30 -9.57 -24.96
C ILE A 409 -4.54 -9.13 -23.70
N GLY A 410 -3.21 -9.24 -23.73
CA GLY A 410 -2.34 -8.66 -22.71
C GLY A 410 -1.99 -7.20 -23.02
N ILE A 411 -2.14 -6.31 -22.04
CA ILE A 411 -1.83 -4.88 -22.17
C ILE A 411 -0.80 -4.46 -21.11
N ALA A 412 0.39 -4.05 -21.54
CA ALA A 412 1.42 -3.52 -20.66
C ALA A 412 1.46 -1.99 -20.72
N LEU A 413 1.87 -1.36 -19.62
CA LEU A 413 2.29 0.04 -19.63
C LEU A 413 3.75 0.16 -20.09
N GLY A 414 4.08 1.24 -20.81
CA GLY A 414 5.44 1.53 -21.24
C GLY A 414 6.40 1.84 -20.10
N SER A 415 5.89 2.16 -18.91
CA SER A 415 6.67 2.26 -17.67
C SER A 415 6.83 0.92 -16.93
N GLY A 416 6.26 -0.16 -17.45
CA GLY A 416 6.33 -1.49 -16.87
C GLY A 416 7.68 -2.17 -17.10
N SER A 417 7.89 -3.30 -16.42
CA SER A 417 9.07 -4.14 -16.58
C SER A 417 9.19 -4.70 -18.00
N ASP A 418 10.42 -4.93 -18.46
CA ASP A 418 10.69 -5.50 -19.79
C ASP A 418 9.96 -6.84 -20.00
N ILE A 419 9.88 -7.66 -18.96
CA ILE A 419 9.17 -8.95 -18.98
C ILE A 419 7.66 -8.75 -19.19
N ALA A 420 7.04 -7.77 -18.50
CA ALA A 420 5.63 -7.47 -18.70
C ALA A 420 5.36 -6.92 -20.10
N ILE A 421 6.22 -6.01 -20.58
CA ILE A 421 6.16 -5.46 -21.93
C ILE A 421 6.30 -6.56 -22.97
N GLU A 422 7.21 -7.52 -22.79
CA GLU A 422 7.42 -8.64 -23.70
C GLU A 422 6.24 -9.62 -23.71
N ALA A 423 5.66 -9.91 -22.54
CA ALA A 423 4.53 -10.82 -22.40
C ALA A 423 3.24 -10.29 -23.04
N ALA A 424 3.02 -8.97 -23.03
CA ALA A 424 1.81 -8.32 -23.54
C ALA A 424 1.72 -8.29 -25.08
N ASP A 425 0.50 -8.24 -25.61
CA ASP A 425 0.21 -8.07 -27.04
C ASP A 425 0.15 -6.59 -27.45
N MET A 426 -0.12 -5.72 -26.49
CA MET A 426 -0.23 -4.27 -26.66
C MET A 426 0.56 -3.53 -25.56
N VAL A 427 1.14 -2.39 -25.92
CA VAL A 427 1.88 -1.52 -24.99
C VAL A 427 1.33 -0.09 -25.08
N LEU A 428 0.90 0.46 -23.95
CA LEU A 428 0.44 1.84 -23.82
C LEU A 428 1.63 2.71 -23.38
N LEU A 429 2.09 3.61 -24.24
CA LEU A 429 3.33 4.36 -23.97
C LEU A 429 3.17 5.48 -22.92
N GLU A 430 1.94 5.92 -22.63
CA GLU A 430 1.71 7.05 -21.70
C GLU A 430 0.81 6.71 -20.52
N SER A 431 -0.43 6.33 -20.78
CA SER A 431 -1.44 6.16 -19.73
C SER A 431 -2.41 5.03 -20.06
N PHE A 432 -2.93 4.41 -19.01
CA PHE A 432 -4.04 3.47 -19.06
C PHE A 432 -5.27 4.04 -19.78
N GLY A 433 -5.47 5.36 -19.73
CA GLY A 433 -6.57 6.02 -20.44
C GLY A 433 -6.57 5.76 -21.95
N ALA A 434 -5.43 5.43 -22.55
CA ALA A 434 -5.33 5.10 -23.97
C ALA A 434 -6.11 3.83 -24.37
N VAL A 435 -6.52 2.98 -23.42
CA VAL A 435 -7.44 1.84 -23.68
C VAL A 435 -8.78 2.33 -24.23
N VAL A 436 -9.20 3.53 -23.81
CA VAL A 436 -10.41 4.19 -24.28
C VAL A 436 -9.99 5.33 -25.19
N ALA A 437 -10.22 5.22 -26.50
CA ALA A 437 -9.97 6.33 -27.41
C ALA A 437 -10.97 7.46 -27.11
N ASP A 438 -10.48 8.65 -26.78
CA ASP A 438 -11.32 9.82 -26.51
C ASP A 438 -12.00 10.29 -27.81
N GLU A 439 -13.34 10.40 -27.81
CA GLU A 439 -14.13 10.86 -28.97
C GLU A 439 -13.71 12.26 -29.44
N SER A 440 -13.15 13.07 -28.54
CA SER A 440 -12.62 14.41 -28.84
C SER A 440 -11.44 14.41 -29.83
N SER A 441 -10.77 13.27 -30.02
CA SER A 441 -9.63 13.10 -30.94
C SER A 441 -10.02 12.58 -32.33
N LEU A 442 -11.29 12.22 -32.53
CA LEU A 442 -11.81 11.68 -33.79
C LEU A 442 -12.48 12.74 -34.69
N THR A 443 -12.57 13.99 -34.23
CA THR A 443 -13.20 15.12 -34.94
C THR A 443 -12.23 16.09 -35.62
N THR A 444 -10.95 15.74 -35.78
CA THR A 444 -9.97 16.54 -36.56
C THR A 444 -9.31 15.76 -37.69
#